data_AF-A0AAV7AXV0-F1
#
_entry.id   AF-A0AAV7AXV0-F1
#
_cell.length_a   1.000
_cell.length_b   1.000
_cell.length_c   1.000
_cell.angle_alpha   90.00
_cell.angle_beta   90.00
_cell.angle_gamma   90.00
#
_symmetry.space_group_name_H-M   'P 1'
#
loop_
_entity.id
_entity.type
_entity.pdbx_description
1 polymer ?
#
loop_
_entity_poly.entity_id
_entity_poly.type
_entity_poly.pdbx_seq_one_letter_code
_entity_poly.pdbx_strand_id
1 'polypeptide(L)'
;MEEIVVYKITTFLLSTNKEAPELNDEEWRWHLAFLTDVTELLNSFNLQLQGKGKLICDMASHVKAFRIKLGLLIKRVKEENFCHLPTTHKLLEEKPLMCGCVDSLTHFLWIPNGTG
;
A
#
# COMPACT_ATOMS: atom_id res chain seq x y z
N MET A 1 -3.70 -2.47 -17.10
CA MET A 1 -3.37 -3.87 -16.67
C MET A 1 -4.18 -4.26 -15.42
N GLU A 2 -4.59 -3.30 -14.59
CA GLU A 2 -5.54 -3.53 -13.47
C GLU A 2 -6.95 -3.91 -13.93
N GLU A 3 -7.41 -3.38 -15.06
CA GLU A 3 -8.76 -3.66 -15.60
C GLU A 3 -9.01 -5.16 -15.82
N ILE A 4 -7.98 -5.92 -16.21
CA ILE A 4 -8.06 -7.38 -16.37
C ILE A 4 -8.18 -8.09 -15.01
N VAL A 5 -7.52 -7.59 -13.97
CA VAL A 5 -7.55 -8.21 -12.64
C VAL A 5 -8.89 -7.94 -11.96
N VAL A 6 -9.37 -6.69 -12.00
CA VAL A 6 -10.69 -6.31 -11.50
C VAL A 6 -11.77 -7.11 -12.22
N TYR A 7 -11.74 -7.17 -13.56
CA TYR A 7 -12.68 -7.97 -14.35
C TYR A 7 -12.69 -9.45 -13.94
N LYS A 8 -11.52 -10.07 -13.76
CA LYS A 8 -11.41 -11.48 -13.36
C LYS A 8 -11.96 -11.73 -11.96
N ILE A 9 -11.67 -10.86 -11.00
CA ILE A 9 -12.16 -10.98 -9.62
C ILE A 9 -13.68 -10.81 -9.61
N THR A 10 -14.21 -9.77 -10.27
CA THR A 10 -15.65 -9.53 -10.35
C THR A 10 -16.37 -10.69 -11.04
N THR A 11 -15.83 -11.22 -12.13
CA THR A 11 -16.38 -12.39 -12.83
C THR A 11 -16.40 -13.63 -11.93
N PHE A 12 -15.32 -13.88 -11.18
CA PHE A 12 -15.26 -14.98 -10.22
C PHE A 12 -16.31 -14.82 -9.11
N LEU A 13 -16.41 -13.63 -8.50
CA LEU A 13 -17.37 -13.37 -7.42
C LEU A 13 -18.81 -13.58 -7.90
N LEU A 14 -19.16 -13.04 -9.07
CA LEU A 14 -20.47 -13.24 -9.68
C LEU A 14 -20.78 -14.72 -9.91
N SER A 15 -19.80 -15.52 -10.36
CA SER A 15 -19.97 -16.97 -10.50
C SER A 15 -20.27 -17.70 -9.17
N THR A 16 -19.88 -17.10 -8.05
CA THR A 16 -20.15 -17.61 -6.68
C THR A 16 -21.38 -16.99 -6.03
N ASN A 17 -22.18 -16.24 -6.80
CA ASN A 17 -23.33 -15.48 -6.33
C ASN A 17 -22.97 -14.46 -5.23
N LYS A 18 -21.78 -13.87 -5.36
CA LYS A 18 -21.27 -12.80 -4.49
C LYS A 18 -20.99 -11.57 -5.34
N GLU A 19 -21.10 -10.41 -4.73
CA GLU A 19 -20.78 -9.13 -5.35
C GLU A 19 -19.74 -8.40 -4.49
N ALA A 20 -18.93 -7.57 -5.14
CA ALA A 20 -18.01 -6.64 -4.48
C ALA A 20 -18.13 -5.30 -5.19
N PRO A 21 -19.19 -4.51 -4.89
CA PRO A 21 -19.39 -3.19 -5.48
C PRO A 21 -18.18 -2.26 -5.25
N GLU A 22 -17.40 -2.51 -4.20
CA GLU A 22 -16.20 -1.77 -3.83
C GLU A 22 -15.10 -1.84 -4.92
N LEU A 23 -15.07 -2.90 -5.74
CA LEU A 23 -14.12 -3.00 -6.85
C LEU A 23 -14.39 -1.97 -7.96
N ASN A 24 -15.58 -1.38 -7.99
CA ASN A 24 -15.93 -0.29 -8.90
C ASN A 24 -15.76 1.10 -8.26
N ASP A 25 -15.58 1.17 -6.95
CA ASP A 25 -15.38 2.40 -6.22
C ASP A 25 -13.92 2.88 -6.34
N GLU A 26 -13.72 4.13 -6.76
CA GLU A 26 -12.40 4.66 -7.05
C GLU A 26 -11.56 4.85 -5.77
N GLU A 27 -12.17 5.36 -4.69
CA GLU A 27 -11.49 5.59 -3.42
C GLU A 27 -11.08 4.26 -2.78
N TRP A 28 -11.94 3.26 -2.83
CA TRP A 28 -11.65 1.93 -2.33
C TRP A 28 -10.51 1.27 -3.10
N ARG A 29 -10.47 1.41 -4.43
CA ARG A 29 -9.35 0.93 -5.25
C ARG A 29 -8.03 1.60 -4.88
N TRP A 30 -8.06 2.90 -4.56
CA TRP A 30 -6.90 3.61 -4.04
C TRP A 30 -6.40 3.04 -2.72
N HIS A 31 -7.31 2.81 -1.77
CA HIS A 31 -6.97 2.15 -0.51
C HIS A 31 -6.40 0.74 -0.73
N LEU A 32 -6.98 -0.04 -1.65
CA LEU A 32 -6.49 -1.38 -1.97
C LEU A 32 -5.09 -1.35 -2.59
N ALA A 33 -4.82 -0.45 -3.54
CA ALA A 33 -3.51 -0.28 -4.17
C ALA A 33 -2.44 0.04 -3.12
N PHE A 34 -2.74 1.00 -2.24
CA PHE A 34 -1.86 1.38 -1.15
C PHE A 34 -1.60 0.23 -0.17
N LEU A 35 -2.65 -0.47 0.27
CA LEU A 35 -2.53 -1.63 1.16
C LEU A 35 -1.74 -2.77 0.53
N THR A 36 -1.88 -2.98 -0.78
CA THR A 36 -1.11 -3.99 -1.52
C THR A 36 0.39 -3.70 -1.43
N ASP A 37 0.79 -2.45 -1.71
CA ASP A 37 2.20 -2.07 -1.64
C ASP A 37 2.76 -2.10 -0.21
N VAL A 38 1.98 -1.69 0.80
CA VAL A 38 2.36 -1.80 2.22
C VAL A 38 2.51 -3.26 2.65
N THR A 39 1.60 -4.13 2.20
CA THR A 39 1.66 -5.56 2.51
C THR A 39 2.89 -6.22 1.88
N GLU A 40 3.24 -5.85 0.64
CA GLU A 40 4.46 -6.34 -0.02
C GLU A 40 5.71 -5.87 0.72
N LEU A 41 5.73 -4.62 1.19
CA LEU A 41 6.81 -4.09 2.01
C LEU A 41 6.98 -4.89 3.32
N LEU A 42 5.87 -5.23 3.99
CA LEU A 42 5.87 -6.06 5.20
C LEU A 42 6.29 -7.50 4.91
N ASN A 43 5.86 -8.07 3.78
CA ASN A 43 6.25 -9.41 3.36
C ASN A 43 7.77 -9.50 3.12
N SER A 44 8.34 -8.53 2.38
CA SER A 44 9.78 -8.42 2.17
C SER A 44 10.55 -8.33 3.49
N PHE A 45 10.06 -7.55 4.44
CA PHE A 45 10.65 -7.45 5.77
C PHE A 45 10.53 -8.76 6.57
N ASN A 46 9.35 -9.39 6.54
CA ASN A 46 9.10 -10.65 7.21
C ASN A 46 10.05 -11.76 6.71
N LEU A 47 10.32 -11.83 5.41
CA LEU A 47 11.31 -12.74 4.82
C LEU A 47 12.75 -12.46 5.29
N GLN A 48 13.08 -11.23 5.66
CA GLN A 48 14.40 -10.91 6.23
C GLN A 48 14.56 -11.44 7.66
N LEU A 49 13.44 -11.52 8.41
CA LEU A 49 13.41 -11.99 9.80
C LEU A 49 13.23 -13.51 9.91
N GLN A 50 12.47 -14.11 9.00
CA GLN A 50 12.17 -15.54 9.04
C GLN A 50 13.27 -16.38 8.38
N GLY A 51 13.28 -17.68 8.70
CA GLY A 51 14.23 -18.65 8.15
C GLY A 51 15.25 -19.16 9.17
N LYS A 52 15.85 -20.31 8.87
CA LYS A 52 16.88 -20.91 9.73
C LYS A 52 18.23 -20.19 9.53
N GLY A 53 19.02 -20.11 10.60
CA GLY A 53 20.38 -19.56 10.54
C GLY A 53 20.50 -18.03 10.58
N LYS A 54 19.41 -17.31 10.92
CA LYS A 54 19.45 -15.86 11.14
C LYS A 54 20.02 -15.56 12.52
N LEU A 55 21.08 -14.75 12.58
CA LEU A 55 21.62 -14.26 13.85
C LEU A 55 20.75 -13.13 14.39
N ILE A 56 20.63 -13.04 15.71
CA ILE A 56 19.85 -11.99 16.38
C ILE A 56 20.36 -10.59 16.02
N CYS A 57 21.68 -10.42 15.87
CA CYS A 57 22.29 -9.16 15.46
C CYS A 57 21.88 -8.73 14.03
N ASP A 58 21.73 -9.68 13.11
CA ASP A 58 21.29 -9.41 11.74
C ASP A 58 19.82 -9.01 11.73
N MET A 59 18.98 -9.75 12.48
CA MET A 59 17.57 -9.42 12.65
C MET A 59 17.37 -8.03 13.26
N ALA A 60 18.14 -7.67 14.28
CA ALA A 60 18.11 -6.34 14.88
C ALA A 60 18.50 -5.24 13.87
N SER A 61 19.49 -5.52 13.01
CA SER A 61 19.90 -4.61 11.94
C SER A 61 18.78 -4.45 10.89
N HIS A 62 18.12 -5.53 10.49
CA HIS A 62 16.96 -5.50 9.60
C HIS A 62 15.81 -4.68 10.19
N VAL A 63 15.47 -4.87 11.48
CA VAL A 63 14.44 -4.08 12.17
C VAL A 63 14.79 -2.59 12.16
N LYS A 64 16.05 -2.24 12.46
CA LYS A 64 16.50 -0.83 12.46
C LYS A 64 16.38 -0.21 11.07
N ALA A 65 16.83 -0.92 10.04
CA ALA A 65 16.73 -0.47 8.65
C ALA A 65 15.26 -0.31 8.21
N PHE A 66 14.39 -1.25 8.61
CA PHE A 66 12.98 -1.20 8.28
C PHE A 66 12.28 0.00 8.90
N ARG A 67 12.57 0.35 10.17
CA ARG A 67 12.05 1.57 10.81
C ARG A 67 12.42 2.84 10.05
N ILE A 68 13.66 2.93 9.55
CA ILE A 68 14.11 4.05 8.72
C ILE A 68 13.33 4.07 7.40
N LYS A 69 13.17 2.91 6.75
CA LYS A 69 12.41 2.78 5.50
C LYS A 69 10.94 3.19 5.67
N LEU A 70 10.30 2.83 6.79
CA LEU A 70 8.95 3.30 7.14
C LEU A 70 8.90 4.81 7.32
N GLY A 71 9.86 5.41 8.02
CA GLY A 71 9.93 6.87 8.16
C GLY A 71 10.05 7.60 6.81
N LEU A 72 10.86 7.07 5.90
CA LEU A 72 10.99 7.61 4.53
C LEU A 72 9.71 7.42 3.72
N LEU A 73 9.04 6.28 3.86
CA LEU A 73 7.76 6.04 3.20
C LEU A 73 6.71 7.05 3.66
N ILE A 74 6.56 7.23 4.97
CA ILE A 74 5.64 8.20 5.58
C ILE A 74 5.91 9.61 5.04
N LYS A 75 7.17 10.04 5.06
CA LYS A 75 7.56 11.35 4.54
C LYS A 75 7.12 11.53 3.08
N ARG A 76 7.38 10.55 2.23
CA ARG A 76 7.01 10.62 0.81
C ARG A 76 5.51 10.59 0.57
N VAL A 77 4.74 9.83 1.35
CA VAL A 77 3.27 9.85 1.28
C VAL A 77 2.73 11.25 1.59
N LYS A 78 3.29 11.95 2.60
CA LYS A 78 2.93 13.36 2.89
C LYS A 78 3.31 14.34 1.78
N GLU A 79 4.34 14.02 1.00
CA GLU A 79 4.79 14.79 -0.17
C GLU A 79 4.05 14.35 -1.45
N GLU A 80 3.00 13.52 -1.32
CA GLU A 80 2.22 12.95 -2.44
C GLU A 80 3.10 12.18 -3.46
N ASN A 81 4.23 11.67 -3.01
CA ASN A 81 5.21 10.99 -3.83
C ASN A 81 5.14 9.48 -3.65
N PHE A 82 4.43 8.82 -4.56
CA PHE A 82 4.19 7.37 -4.51
C PHE A 82 5.20 6.54 -5.31
N CYS A 83 6.33 7.10 -5.78
CA CYS A 83 7.24 6.42 -6.71
C CYS A 83 7.86 5.09 -6.23
N HIS A 84 7.79 4.79 -4.92
CA HIS A 84 8.25 3.53 -4.32
C HIS A 84 7.10 2.60 -3.89
N LEU A 85 5.87 2.93 -4.29
CA LEU A 85 4.65 2.15 -4.11
C LEU A 85 4.14 1.82 -5.52
N PRO A 86 4.65 0.75 -6.16
CA PRO A 86 4.46 0.51 -7.59
C PRO A 86 2.99 0.41 -8.02
N THR A 87 2.16 -0.24 -7.21
CA THR A 87 0.73 -0.40 -7.51
C THR A 87 0.02 0.95 -7.40
N THR A 88 0.28 1.68 -6.33
CA THR A 88 -0.27 3.01 -6.05
C THR A 88 0.17 4.04 -7.09
N HIS A 89 1.45 4.01 -7.48
CA HIS A 89 1.99 4.93 -8.50
C HIS A 89 1.40 4.67 -9.88
N LYS A 90 1.21 3.41 -10.24
CA LYS A 90 0.57 3.06 -11.50
C LYS A 90 -0.88 3.52 -11.55
N LEU A 91 -1.62 3.33 -10.45
CA LEU A 91 -2.98 3.83 -10.35
C LEU A 91 -3.05 5.36 -10.46
N LEU A 92 -2.03 6.08 -9.94
CA LEU A 92 -1.88 7.53 -10.09
C LEU A 92 -1.73 7.98 -11.54
N GLU A 93 -0.93 7.24 -12.32
CA GLU A 93 -0.73 7.52 -13.75
C GLU A 93 -2.00 7.26 -14.57
N GLU A 94 -2.79 6.24 -14.19
CA GLU A 94 -4.05 5.89 -14.85
C GLU A 94 -5.19 6.85 -14.47
N LYS A 95 -5.26 7.30 -13.21
CA LYS A 95 -6.25 8.25 -12.71
C LYS A 95 -5.61 9.21 -11.69
N PRO A 96 -5.63 10.54 -11.92
CA PRO A 96 -5.10 11.50 -10.96
C PRO A 96 -5.82 11.39 -9.62
N LEU A 97 -5.07 11.49 -8.51
CA LEU A 97 -5.64 11.56 -7.16
C LEU A 97 -6.66 12.69 -7.06
N MET A 98 -7.84 12.40 -6.54
CA MET A 98 -8.76 13.43 -6.05
C MET A 98 -8.21 13.94 -4.70
N CYS A 99 -8.14 15.26 -4.54
CA CYS A 99 -7.57 15.99 -3.39
C CYS A 99 -7.89 15.38 -1.99
N GLY A 100 -9.06 14.77 -1.78
CA GLY A 100 -9.44 14.16 -0.50
C GLY A 100 -8.83 12.78 -0.17
N CYS A 101 -8.22 12.07 -1.13
CA CYS A 101 -7.67 10.73 -0.89
C CYS A 101 -6.36 10.76 -0.06
N VAL A 102 -5.57 11.83 -0.17
CA VAL A 102 -4.31 11.98 0.59
C VAL A 102 -4.60 12.20 2.08
N ASP A 103 -5.64 12.98 2.39
CA ASP A 103 -6.12 13.21 3.76
C ASP A 103 -6.63 11.91 4.40
N SER A 104 -7.35 11.08 3.64
CA SER A 104 -7.84 9.76 4.09
C SER A 104 -6.66 8.80 4.37
N LEU A 105 -5.67 8.74 3.47
CA LEU A 105 -4.48 7.90 3.61
C LEU A 105 -3.55 8.34 4.75
N THR A 106 -3.40 9.65 4.97
CA THR A 106 -2.61 10.19 6.09
C THR A 106 -3.32 10.01 7.43
N HIS A 107 -4.66 10.01 7.46
CA HIS A 107 -5.44 9.67 8.64
C HIS A 107 -5.23 8.21 9.09
N PHE A 108 -5.17 7.26 8.16
CA PHE A 108 -4.82 5.86 8.46
C PHE A 108 -3.42 5.68 9.10
N LEU A 109 -2.50 6.63 8.87
CA LEU A 109 -1.15 6.61 9.44
C LEU A 109 -1.00 7.42 10.75
N TRP A 110 -2.09 7.96 11.29
CA TRP A 110 -2.08 8.76 12.54
C TRP A 110 -1.06 9.92 12.50
N ILE A 111 -0.95 10.56 11.34
CA ILE A 111 -0.12 11.76 11.16
C ILE A 111 -0.98 12.97 11.58
N PRO A 112 -0.57 13.79 12.58
CA PRO A 112 -1.31 15.00 12.90
C PRO A 112 -1.20 16.00 11.74
N ASN A 113 -2.33 16.58 11.34
CA ASN A 113 -2.37 17.71 10.42
C ASN A 113 -1.59 18.87 11.04
N GLY A 114 -0.41 19.15 10.49
CA GLY A 114 0.35 20.34 10.80
C GLY A 114 -0.22 21.51 10.01
N THR A 115 -1.04 22.33 10.65
CA THR A 115 -1.31 23.69 10.19
C THR A 115 -0.04 24.52 10.42
N GLY A 116 0.65 24.84 9.33
CA GLY A 116 1.55 26.00 9.24
C GLY A 116 0.79 27.16 8.62
#